data_AF-A0A0S8A560-F1
#
_entry.id   AF-A0A0S8A560-F1
#
_cell.length_a   1.000
_cell.length_b   1.000
_cell.length_c   1.000
_cell.angle_alpha   90.00
_cell.angle_beta   90.00
_cell.angle_gamma   90.00
#
_symmetry.space_group_name_H-M   'P 1'
#
loop_
_entity.id
_entity.type
_entity.pdbx_description
1 polymer ?
#
loop_
_entity_poly.entity_id
_entity_poly.type
_entity_poly.pdbx_seq_one_letter_code
_entity_poly.pdbx_strand_id
1 'polypeptide(L)'
;MTDKLHLPQVGSPDPELNTSPIAEEMDEEYDVVKQEVPGEPVCYFNNKSYKTGQYVCSGNARLHCNYGVWVREGSCDPDNP
;
A
#
# COMPACT_ATOMS: atom_id res chain seq x y z
N MET A 1 -24.43 3.17 -12.16
CA MET A 1 -24.14 4.20 -11.16
C MET A 1 -23.24 3.58 -10.11
N THR A 2 -21.95 3.83 -10.20
CA THR A 2 -21.02 3.80 -9.07
C THR A 2 -19.75 4.39 -9.64
N ASP A 3 -19.44 5.62 -9.24
CA ASP A 3 -18.12 6.21 -9.41
C ASP A 3 -17.13 5.23 -8.78
N LYS A 4 -16.59 4.33 -9.63
CA LYS A 4 -15.49 3.45 -9.27
C LYS A 4 -14.40 4.40 -8.84
N LEU A 5 -14.12 4.45 -7.54
CA LEU A 5 -12.91 5.04 -6.99
C LEU A 5 -11.76 4.28 -7.66
N HIS A 6 -11.32 4.76 -8.81
CA HIS A 6 -10.23 4.18 -9.58
C HIS A 6 -8.95 4.47 -8.79
N LEU A 7 -8.72 3.63 -7.77
CA LEU A 7 -7.47 3.65 -7.04
C LEU A 7 -6.33 3.50 -8.06
N PRO A 8 -5.22 4.26 -7.88
CA PRO A 8 -4.09 4.17 -8.79
C PRO A 8 -3.62 2.72 -8.93
N GLN A 9 -3.65 2.21 -10.16
CA GLN A 9 -3.11 0.89 -10.49
C GLN A 9 -1.60 1.02 -10.63
N VAL A 10 -0.87 0.47 -9.67
CA VAL A 10 0.60 0.59 -9.58
C VAL A 10 1.32 -0.63 -10.16
N GLY A 11 0.58 -1.70 -10.47
CA GLY A 11 1.13 -2.96 -10.97
C GLY A 11 1.88 -3.71 -9.87
N SER A 12 2.73 -4.67 -10.26
CA SER A 12 3.59 -5.40 -9.33
C SER A 12 4.78 -4.55 -8.86
N PRO A 13 5.29 -4.78 -7.65
CA PRO A 13 6.52 -4.14 -7.19
C PRO A 13 7.71 -4.59 -8.05
N ASP A 14 8.49 -3.63 -8.52
CA ASP A 14 9.70 -3.84 -9.30
C ASP A 14 10.91 -3.91 -8.35
N PRO A 15 11.70 -5.01 -8.34
CA PRO A 15 12.83 -5.17 -7.44
C PRO A 15 13.99 -4.19 -7.68
N GLU A 16 14.05 -3.54 -8.85
CA GLU A 16 15.06 -2.53 -9.17
C GLU A 16 14.64 -1.10 -8.76
N LEU A 17 13.39 -0.91 -8.33
CA LEU A 17 12.83 0.40 -7.97
C LEU A 17 12.56 0.51 -6.46
N ASN A 18 12.59 1.74 -5.94
CA ASN A 18 12.29 1.96 -4.53
C ASN A 18 10.80 1.72 -4.25
N THR A 19 10.52 0.68 -3.48
CA THR A 19 9.19 0.35 -2.99
C THR A 19 9.28 0.14 -1.48
N SER A 20 8.45 0.88 -0.74
CA SER A 20 8.28 0.75 0.69
C SER A 20 7.90 -0.69 1.08
N PRO A 21 8.26 -1.15 2.28
CA PRO A 21 7.86 -2.46 2.79
C PRO A 21 6.35 -2.67 2.71
N ILE A 22 5.92 -3.88 2.33
CA ILE A 22 4.52 -4.28 2.28
C ILE A 22 4.30 -5.28 3.42
N ALA A 23 3.36 -4.98 4.32
CA ALA A 23 2.94 -5.80 5.45
C ALA A 23 1.46 -6.22 5.30
N GLU A 24 1.09 -7.39 5.83
CA GLU A 24 -0.31 -7.79 5.89
C GLU A 24 -0.98 -7.26 7.17
N GLU A 25 -2.28 -6.92 7.13
CA GLU A 25 -3.00 -6.37 8.30
C GLU A 25 -2.93 -7.26 9.56
N MET A 26 -2.69 -8.57 9.39
CA MET A 26 -2.64 -9.54 10.49
C MET A 26 -1.23 -9.85 10.98
N ASP A 27 -0.19 -9.21 10.43
CA ASP A 27 1.17 -9.44 10.90
C ASP A 27 1.39 -8.74 12.23
N GLU A 28 1.68 -9.51 13.28
CA GLU A 28 2.22 -9.00 14.56
C GLU A 28 3.53 -8.20 14.35
N GLU A 29 4.15 -8.35 13.18
CA GLU A 29 5.31 -7.60 12.71
C GLU A 29 4.96 -6.16 12.31
N TYR A 30 3.69 -5.83 12.08
CA TYR A 30 3.25 -4.49 11.69
C TYR A 30 3.62 -3.42 12.73
N ASP A 31 3.48 -3.74 14.01
CA ASP A 31 3.87 -2.85 15.11
C ASP A 31 5.40 -2.68 15.20
N VAL A 32 6.16 -3.72 14.84
CA VAL A 32 7.63 -3.68 14.79
C VAL A 32 8.10 -2.82 13.61
N VAL A 33 7.53 -3.02 12.42
CA VAL A 33 7.87 -2.24 11.22
C VAL A 33 7.51 -0.76 11.43
N LYS A 34 6.39 -0.45 12.09
CA LYS A 34 6.06 0.95 12.47
C LYS A 34 7.07 1.59 13.40
N GLN A 35 7.71 0.81 14.27
CA GLN A 35 8.71 1.31 15.20
C GLN A 35 10.08 1.49 14.53
N GLU A 36 10.38 0.70 13.48
CA GLU A 36 11.63 0.72 12.72
C GLU A 36 11.63 1.74 11.57
N VAL A 37 10.47 2.04 10.98
CA VAL A 37 10.35 3.07 9.95
C VAL A 37 10.24 4.44 10.63
N PRO A 38 11.11 5.41 10.31
CA PRO A 38 11.10 6.73 10.92
C PRO A 38 9.93 7.59 10.43
N GLY A 39 8.69 7.18 10.72
CA GLY A 39 7.47 7.99 10.54
C GLY A 39 7.36 8.74 9.22
N GLU A 40 7.92 8.19 8.13
CA GLU A 40 7.98 8.90 6.86
C GLU A 40 6.53 9.19 6.42
N PRO A 41 6.18 10.45 6.11
CA PRO A 41 4.80 10.83 5.81
C PRO A 41 4.31 10.28 4.47
N VAL A 42 5.17 9.54 3.76
CA VAL A 42 4.93 8.99 2.43
C VAL A 42 5.43 7.55 2.30
N CYS A 43 4.70 6.75 1.53
CA CYS A 43 5.13 5.42 1.08
C CYS A 43 5.61 5.51 -0.36
N TYR A 44 6.64 4.74 -0.71
CA TYR A 44 7.13 4.64 -2.08
C TYR A 44 6.61 3.38 -2.75
N PHE A 45 6.24 3.44 -4.02
CA PHE A 45 5.93 2.26 -4.83
C PHE A 45 6.47 2.49 -6.24
N ASN A 46 7.41 1.66 -6.68
CA ASN A 46 8.08 1.81 -7.97
C ASN A 46 8.61 3.24 -8.22
N ASN A 47 9.34 3.80 -7.24
CA ASN A 47 9.85 5.18 -7.20
C ASN A 47 8.79 6.30 -7.14
N LYS A 48 7.50 5.99 -7.04
CA LYS A 48 6.43 7.00 -6.84
C LYS A 48 6.11 7.14 -5.36
N SER A 49 6.04 8.38 -4.88
CA SER A 49 5.63 8.69 -3.51
C SER A 49 4.11 8.85 -3.39
N TYR A 50 3.54 8.26 -2.35
CA TYR A 50 2.14 8.34 -1.97
C TYR A 50 2.03 8.81 -0.53
N LYS A 51 1.08 9.69 -0.21
CA LYS A 51 0.93 10.19 1.16
C LYS A 51 0.32 9.13 2.06
N THR A 52 0.65 9.16 3.34
CA THR A 52 -0.07 8.38 4.37
C THR A 52 -1.58 8.61 4.25
N GLY A 53 -2.36 7.52 4.32
CA GLY A 53 -3.81 7.51 4.09
C GLY A 53 -4.22 7.29 2.63
N GLN A 54 -3.27 7.23 1.67
CA GLN A 54 -3.60 6.90 0.29
C GLN A 54 -3.68 5.39 0.05
N TYR A 55 -4.55 5.02 -0.88
CA TYR A 55 -4.78 3.66 -1.29
C TYR A 55 -4.32 3.46 -2.74
N VAL A 56 -3.70 2.32 -3.02
CA VAL A 56 -3.28 1.92 -4.36
C VAL A 56 -3.64 0.46 -4.62
N CYS A 57 -3.68 0.10 -5.89
CA CYS A 57 -3.94 -1.26 -6.33
C CYS A 57 -2.71 -1.88 -6.97
N SER A 58 -2.21 -2.92 -6.33
CA SER A 58 -1.12 -3.76 -6.85
C SER A 58 -1.74 -5.06 -7.36
N GLY A 59 -2.11 -5.09 -8.64
CA GLY A 59 -2.85 -6.21 -9.22
C GLY A 59 -4.25 -6.31 -8.61
N ASN A 60 -4.53 -7.41 -7.89
CA ASN A 60 -5.80 -7.62 -7.18
C ASN A 60 -5.76 -7.18 -5.71
N ALA A 61 -4.59 -6.79 -5.18
CA ALA A 61 -4.44 -6.41 -3.77
C ALA A 61 -4.58 -4.89 -3.58
N ARG A 62 -5.39 -4.50 -2.59
CA ARG A 62 -5.52 -3.12 -2.12
C ARG A 62 -4.48 -2.85 -1.04
N LEU A 63 -3.61 -1.89 -1.31
CA LEU A 63 -2.57 -1.45 -0.40
C LEU A 63 -2.91 -0.06 0.15
N HIS A 64 -2.76 0.12 1.45
CA HIS A 64 -2.95 1.37 2.18
C HIS A 64 -1.60 1.87 2.67
N CYS A 65 -1.25 3.11 2.33
CA CYS A 65 -0.03 3.73 2.83
C CYS A 65 -0.23 4.16 4.29
N ASN A 66 0.56 3.58 5.19
CA ASN A 66 0.56 3.88 6.61
C ASN A 66 1.99 4.21 7.08
N TYR A 67 2.33 5.50 7.15
CA TYR A 67 3.61 6.02 7.64
C TYR A 67 4.85 5.29 7.07
N GLY A 68 4.94 5.23 5.75
CA GLY A 68 6.09 4.63 5.05
C GLY A 68 5.99 3.13 4.81
N VAL A 69 4.91 2.49 5.27
CA VAL A 69 4.63 1.05 5.10
C VAL A 69 3.35 0.87 4.29
N TRP A 70 3.34 -0.06 3.33
CA TRP A 70 2.14 -0.48 2.63
C TRP A 70 1.44 -1.59 3.40
N VAL A 71 0.19 -1.37 3.77
CA VAL A 71 -0.64 -2.35 4.48
C VAL A 71 -1.65 -2.96 3.51
N ARG A 72 -1.67 -4.28 3.41
CA ARG A 72 -2.66 -4.97 2.57
C ARG A 72 -3.98 -5.09 3.31
N GLU A 73 -4.99 -4.34 2.87
CA GLU A 73 -6.32 -4.29 3.50
C GLU A 73 -7.40 -5.13 2.76
N GLY A 74 -7.08 -5.73 1.62
CA GLY A 74 -8.05 -6.58 0.90
C GLY A 74 -7.89 -6.57 -0.61
N SER A 75 -9.01 -6.72 -1.33
CA SER A 75 -9.03 -6.73 -2.79
C SER A 75 -9.34 -5.36 -3.38
N CYS A 76 -8.83 -5.11 -4.59
CA CYS A 76 -9.19 -3.94 -5.38
C CYS A 76 -10.46 -4.15 -6.22
N ASP A 77 -11.10 -5.31 -6.12
CA ASP A 77 -12.34 -5.62 -6.82
C ASP A 77 -13.55 -5.16 -5.99
N PRO A 78 -14.33 -4.18 -6.48
CA PRO A 78 -15.52 -3.71 -5.78
C PRO A 78 -16.64 -4.76 -5.71
N ASP A 79 -16.56 -5.82 -6.52
CA ASP A 79 -17.54 -6.91 -6.60
C ASP A 79 -17.20 -8.10 -5.68
N ASN A 80 -16.02 -8.12 -5.04
CA ASN A 80 -15.63 -9.17 -4.09
C ASN A 80 -15.13 -8.57 -2.75
N PRO A 81 -16.06 -8.11 -1.89
CA PRO A 81 -15.78 -7.54 -0.57
C PRO A 81 -15.21 -8.55 0.43
#